data_AF-A0A3G9JA06-F1
#
_entry.id   AF-A0A3G9JA06-F1
#
_cell.length_a   1.000
_cell.length_b   1.000
_cell.length_c   1.000
_cell.angle_alpha   90.00
_cell.angle_beta   90.00
_cell.angle_gamma   90.00
#
_symmetry.space_group_name_H-M   'P 1'
#
loop_
_entity.id
_entity.type
_entity.pdbx_description
1 polymer ?
#
loop_
_entity_poly.entity_id
_entity_poly.type
_entity_poly.pdbx_seq_one_letter_code
_entity_poly.pdbx_strand_id
1 'polypeptide(L)'
;MNKNKIHPMTIIRHVIQLIAFLLIPGLFASTLNALKSLMTMIVTGTFSLSSFVTIIVLLCITMIPTLLFGRFFCGFFCSFGAMQDLLWEISKRILKIRKKLPQRVDEGLKYVKWIVLLGLVVIWILQIDYANNPWTVFAKYTSLSGWKDGSSFQTWGGFTLIAIMIGSLLSERVFCRFLCPLGAIYSLLAGARFFKFVKPHEQCGKCHLCSNQCAMQIDLSDDYVTSGECIECMRCIESCPRHNIQAQPDKRVMTAASVTAIAGLYYVGTVLPTNTSTITTTQVSTKSYTNGTYTGSGQGFRGTTTVKVVVKNHKIASITVTSYQDDEQYFSQAKSSIIPAVISSQSTDVSTVSGATYSSKGLIEAIENALSNKSNSSSNTDASSNDSSDASTSSKDSSTNDSSDFLDFKNLKDGTYTGSGTGLRGTTSVKVVVKNKKVQSITVTSYEDDQQYFEAAKSTVINNIIKAQSLDVDGVSGATFSSNSIKEAVAKALSITYTNPNSSMSDGGEHHHGFH
;
A
#
# COMPACT_ATOMS: atom_id res chain seq x y z
N MET A 1 3.48 -47.64 21.48
CA MET A 1 3.88 -46.70 20.41
C MET A 1 4.39 -45.42 21.05
N ASN A 2 5.66 -45.08 20.80
CA ASN A 2 6.37 -44.06 21.56
C ASN A 2 5.77 -42.66 21.31
N LYS A 3 5.10 -42.09 22.32
CA LYS A 3 4.24 -40.88 22.22
C LYS A 3 4.98 -39.58 21.87
N ASN A 4 6.32 -39.60 21.79
CA ASN A 4 7.16 -38.40 21.69
C ASN A 4 8.13 -38.37 20.49
N LYS A 5 7.95 -39.21 19.46
CA LYS A 5 8.77 -39.04 18.24
C LYS A 5 8.29 -37.79 17.49
N ILE A 6 9.03 -36.70 17.64
CA ILE A 6 8.85 -35.51 16.81
C ILE A 6 9.33 -35.90 15.40
N HIS A 7 8.42 -35.84 14.44
CA HIS A 7 8.75 -36.22 13.07
C HIS A 7 9.41 -35.05 12.32
N PRO A 8 10.44 -35.32 11.51
CA PRO A 8 11.25 -34.28 10.89
C PRO A 8 10.47 -33.40 9.89
N MET A 9 9.50 -33.94 9.14
CA MET A 9 8.68 -33.14 8.22
C MET A 9 7.70 -32.24 8.97
N THR A 10 7.25 -32.65 10.15
CA THR A 10 6.46 -31.79 11.02
C THR A 10 7.30 -30.62 11.53
N ILE A 11 8.57 -30.84 11.91
CA ILE A 11 9.47 -29.74 12.35
C ILE A 11 9.73 -28.76 11.21
N ILE A 12 10.18 -29.25 10.04
CA ILE A 12 10.46 -28.38 8.88
C ILE A 12 9.23 -27.56 8.48
N ARG A 13 8.03 -28.13 8.57
CA ARG A 13 6.79 -27.39 8.29
C ARG A 13 6.60 -26.22 9.25
N HIS A 14 6.78 -26.42 10.56
CA HIS A 14 6.67 -25.32 11.53
C HIS A 14 7.77 -24.28 11.35
N VAL A 15 8.98 -24.69 10.97
CA VAL A 15 10.08 -23.78 10.63
C VAL A 15 9.71 -22.92 9.41
N ILE A 16 9.20 -23.53 8.33
CA ILE A 16 8.73 -22.80 7.14
C ILE A 16 7.59 -21.84 7.51
N GLN A 17 6.62 -22.28 8.33
CA GLN A 17 5.53 -21.45 8.80
C GLN A 17 6.02 -20.24 9.59
N LEU A 18 7.00 -20.42 10.48
CA LEU A 18 7.58 -19.33 11.27
C LEU A 18 8.34 -18.34 10.39
N ILE A 19 9.14 -18.83 9.45
CA ILE A 19 9.84 -17.99 8.48
C ILE A 19 8.83 -17.21 7.63
N ALA A 20 7.78 -17.86 7.12
CA ALA A 20 6.74 -17.22 6.33
C ALA A 20 5.95 -16.19 7.16
N PHE A 21 5.68 -16.48 8.43
CA PHE A 21 5.04 -15.54 9.35
C PHE A 21 5.91 -14.30 9.60
N LEU A 22 7.24 -14.44 9.64
CA LEU A 22 8.13 -13.29 9.86
C LEU A 22 8.37 -12.48 8.58
N LEU A 23 8.59 -13.16 7.44
CA LEU A 23 8.96 -12.50 6.19
C LEU A 23 7.76 -12.01 5.39
N ILE A 24 6.66 -12.78 5.37
CA ILE A 24 5.54 -12.57 4.44
C ILE A 24 4.16 -12.62 5.14
N PRO A 25 3.97 -12.00 6.32
CA PRO A 25 2.75 -12.17 7.11
C PRO A 25 1.48 -11.66 6.40
N GLY A 26 1.62 -10.69 5.50
CA GLY A 26 0.56 -10.11 4.68
C GLY A 26 0.21 -10.89 3.40
N LEU A 27 0.84 -12.03 3.12
CA LEU A 27 0.60 -12.77 1.86
C LEU A 27 -0.86 -13.24 1.73
N PHE A 28 -1.49 -13.63 2.84
CA PHE A 28 -2.92 -13.95 2.86
C PHE A 28 -3.80 -12.75 2.47
N ALA A 29 -3.57 -11.59 3.11
CA ALA A 29 -4.37 -10.39 2.91
C ALA A 29 -4.19 -9.83 1.49
N SER A 30 -2.94 -9.81 0.99
CA SER A 30 -2.63 -9.39 -0.37
C SER A 30 -3.29 -10.30 -1.42
N THR A 31 -3.30 -11.62 -1.21
CA THR A 31 -4.00 -12.55 -2.11
C THR A 31 -5.51 -12.31 -2.12
N LEU A 32 -6.13 -12.10 -0.95
CA LEU A 32 -7.56 -11.80 -0.85
C LEU A 32 -7.90 -10.45 -1.51
N ASN A 33 -7.06 -9.43 -1.31
CA ASN A 33 -7.23 -8.13 -1.92
C ASN A 33 -7.02 -8.18 -3.44
N ALA A 34 -6.05 -8.96 -3.93
CA ALA A 34 -5.84 -9.18 -5.36
C ALA A 34 -7.08 -9.79 -6.02
N LEU A 35 -7.74 -10.74 -5.34
CA LEU A 35 -9.00 -11.29 -5.81
C LEU A 35 -10.13 -10.26 -5.81
N LYS A 36 -10.26 -9.46 -4.74
CA LYS A 36 -11.23 -8.35 -4.68
C LYS A 36 -11.00 -7.38 -5.84
N SER A 37 -9.77 -6.91 -6.03
CA SER A 37 -9.39 -5.98 -7.10
C SER A 37 -9.66 -6.56 -8.49
N LEU A 38 -9.36 -7.84 -8.72
CA LEU A 38 -9.67 -8.51 -9.98
C LEU A 38 -11.18 -8.51 -10.25
N MET A 39 -12.00 -8.86 -9.26
CA MET A 39 -13.46 -8.85 -9.39
C MET A 39 -14.00 -7.44 -9.61
N THR A 40 -13.51 -6.45 -8.87
CA THR A 40 -13.93 -5.06 -9.04
C THR A 40 -13.57 -4.53 -10.44
N MET A 41 -12.37 -4.82 -10.96
CA MET A 41 -11.98 -4.44 -12.33
C MET A 41 -12.90 -5.06 -13.40
N ILE A 42 -13.32 -6.31 -13.21
CA ILE A 42 -14.26 -6.99 -14.12
C ILE A 42 -15.63 -6.29 -14.08
N VAL A 43 -16.11 -5.89 -12.89
CA VAL A 43 -17.40 -5.24 -12.71
C VAL A 43 -17.41 -3.80 -13.24
N THR A 44 -16.35 -3.03 -13.00
CA THR A 44 -16.27 -1.62 -13.43
C THR A 44 -15.81 -1.43 -14.87
N GLY A 45 -15.22 -2.46 -15.49
CA GLY A 45 -14.64 -2.37 -16.83
C GLY A 45 -13.39 -1.48 -16.92
N THR A 46 -12.81 -1.07 -15.80
CA THR A 46 -11.63 -0.19 -15.75
C THR A 46 -10.34 -1.01 -15.64
N PHE A 47 -9.70 -1.26 -16.78
CA PHE A 47 -8.46 -2.02 -16.84
C PHE A 47 -7.24 -1.11 -16.85
N SER A 48 -6.39 -1.20 -15.81
CA SER A 48 -5.04 -0.64 -15.83
C SER A 48 -4.04 -1.76 -15.97
N LEU A 49 -3.23 -1.74 -17.04
CA LEU A 49 -2.34 -2.84 -17.40
C LEU A 49 -1.32 -3.15 -16.29
N SER A 50 -0.76 -2.12 -15.65
CA SER A 50 0.20 -2.28 -14.54
C SER A 50 -0.40 -2.98 -13.33
N SER A 51 -1.60 -2.57 -12.91
CA SER A 51 -2.29 -3.17 -11.77
C SER A 51 -2.76 -4.60 -12.09
N PHE A 52 -3.20 -4.83 -13.33
CA PHE A 52 -3.63 -6.15 -13.78
C PHE A 52 -2.48 -7.17 -13.76
N VAL A 53 -1.30 -6.80 -14.28
CA VAL A 53 -0.13 -7.69 -14.31
C VAL A 53 0.30 -8.07 -12.89
N THR A 54 0.40 -7.10 -11.97
CA THR A 54 0.82 -7.37 -10.58
C THR A 54 -0.17 -8.29 -9.85
N ILE A 55 -1.48 -8.06 -10.03
CA ILE A 55 -2.54 -8.92 -9.47
C ILE A 55 -2.45 -10.35 -10.01
N ILE A 56 -2.34 -10.51 -11.33
CA ILE A 56 -2.27 -11.83 -11.97
C ILE A 56 -1.02 -12.58 -11.51
N VAL A 57 0.13 -11.93 -11.46
CA VAL A 57 1.37 -12.54 -10.96
C VAL A 57 1.19 -13.05 -9.53
N LEU A 58 0.64 -12.24 -8.63
CA LEU A 58 0.39 -12.63 -7.23
C LEU A 58 -0.58 -13.83 -7.12
N LEU A 59 -1.66 -13.82 -7.92
CA LEU A 59 -2.62 -14.94 -7.95
C LEU A 59 -1.98 -16.20 -8.55
N CYS A 60 -1.22 -16.10 -9.63
CA CYS A 60 -0.53 -17.24 -10.24
C CYS A 60 0.44 -17.91 -9.26
N ILE A 61 1.20 -17.12 -8.49
CA ILE A 61 2.17 -17.62 -7.49
C ILE A 61 1.50 -18.48 -6.43
N THR A 62 0.29 -18.13 -6.01
CA THR A 62 -0.40 -18.81 -4.92
C THR A 62 -1.35 -19.91 -5.43
N MET A 63 -1.98 -19.71 -6.59
CA MET A 63 -2.97 -20.61 -7.18
C MET A 63 -2.33 -21.76 -7.96
N ILE A 64 -1.24 -21.55 -8.71
CA ILE A 64 -0.60 -22.61 -9.51
C ILE A 64 -0.05 -23.73 -8.61
N PRO A 65 0.74 -23.46 -7.55
CA PRO A 65 1.15 -24.52 -6.63
C PRO A 65 -0.04 -25.20 -5.97
N THR A 66 -1.14 -24.45 -5.76
CA THR A 66 -2.37 -25.02 -5.19
C THR A 66 -3.04 -26.01 -6.14
N LEU A 67 -3.03 -25.71 -7.44
CA LEU A 67 -3.54 -26.60 -8.48
C LEU A 67 -2.64 -27.82 -8.68
N LEU A 68 -1.32 -27.69 -8.50
CA LEU A 68 -0.41 -28.83 -8.66
C LEU A 68 -0.47 -29.79 -7.47
N PHE A 69 -0.37 -29.24 -6.26
CA PHE A 69 -0.12 -30.02 -5.05
C PHE A 69 -1.31 -30.08 -4.07
N GLY A 70 -2.38 -29.32 -4.31
CA GLY A 70 -3.48 -29.12 -3.36
C GLY A 70 -3.24 -27.90 -2.47
N ARG A 71 -3.92 -27.74 -1.32
CA ARG A 71 -3.84 -26.50 -0.52
C ARG A 71 -2.55 -26.33 0.29
N PHE A 72 -1.41 -26.50 -0.35
CA PHE A 72 -0.07 -26.37 0.23
C PHE A 72 0.14 -24.97 0.85
N PHE A 73 -0.36 -23.92 0.19
CA PHE A 73 -0.29 -22.55 0.72
C PHE A 73 -0.87 -22.42 2.13
N CYS A 74 -2.06 -22.99 2.37
CA CYS A 74 -2.71 -22.99 3.69
C CYS A 74 -1.95 -23.86 4.71
N GLY A 75 -1.20 -24.85 4.24
CA GLY A 75 -0.39 -25.75 5.07
C GLY A 75 0.91 -25.13 5.57
N PHE A 76 1.61 -24.36 4.71
CA PHE A 76 3.01 -23.95 4.93
C PHE A 76 3.25 -22.45 5.00
N PHE A 77 2.54 -21.63 4.22
CA PHE A 77 2.85 -20.19 4.09
C PHE A 77 1.83 -19.26 4.73
N CYS A 78 0.58 -19.72 4.84
CA CYS A 78 -0.49 -18.91 5.40
C CYS A 78 -0.22 -18.59 6.88
N SER A 79 -0.07 -17.30 7.20
CA SER A 79 0.13 -16.80 8.56
C SER A 79 -1.01 -17.19 9.51
N PHE A 80 -2.26 -17.17 9.05
CA PHE A 80 -3.41 -17.67 9.80
C PHE A 80 -3.30 -19.17 10.11
N GLY A 81 -2.89 -19.98 9.13
CA GLY A 81 -2.71 -21.41 9.34
C GLY A 81 -1.63 -21.72 10.37
N ALA A 82 -0.51 -20.98 10.33
CA ALA A 82 0.58 -21.09 11.29
C ALA A 82 0.13 -20.72 12.72
N MET A 83 -0.59 -19.59 12.86
CA MET A 83 -1.14 -19.14 14.14
C MET A 83 -2.09 -20.19 14.74
N GLN A 84 -2.99 -20.77 13.95
CA GLN A 84 -3.92 -21.77 14.44
C GLN A 84 -3.24 -23.09 14.83
N ASP A 85 -2.20 -23.51 14.09
CA ASP A 85 -1.40 -24.68 14.45
C ASP A 85 -0.66 -24.45 15.79
N LEU A 86 -0.09 -23.26 15.99
CA LEU A 86 0.56 -22.88 17.23
C LEU A 86 -0.42 -22.89 18.42
N LEU A 87 -1.58 -22.26 18.28
CA LEU A 87 -2.60 -22.23 19.32
C LEU A 87 -3.08 -23.63 19.70
N TRP A 88 -3.29 -24.50 18.71
CA TRP A 88 -3.69 -25.88 18.96
C TRP A 88 -2.61 -26.68 19.71
N GLU A 89 -1.34 -26.48 19.39
CA GLU A 89 -0.23 -27.13 20.09
C GLU A 89 -0.09 -26.62 21.54
N ILE A 90 -0.26 -25.31 21.74
CA ILE A 90 -0.33 -24.69 23.08
C ILE A 90 -1.51 -25.27 23.87
N SER A 91 -2.70 -25.35 23.27
CA SER A 91 -3.90 -25.92 23.90
C SER A 91 -3.68 -27.37 24.33
N LYS A 92 -3.08 -28.21 23.47
CA LYS A 92 -2.75 -29.60 23.81
C LYS A 92 -1.78 -29.72 25.00
N ARG A 93 -0.84 -28.79 25.12
CA ARG A 93 0.18 -28.80 26.19
C ARG A 93 -0.34 -28.21 27.51
N ILE A 94 -1.09 -27.10 27.45
CA ILE A 94 -1.55 -26.36 28.62
C ILE A 94 -2.95 -26.81 29.05
N LEU A 95 -3.94 -26.72 28.15
CA LEU A 95 -5.36 -26.99 28.44
C LEU A 95 -5.72 -28.48 28.33
N LYS A 96 -4.84 -29.31 27.74
CA LYS A 96 -5.02 -30.76 27.51
C LYS A 96 -6.31 -31.12 26.74
N ILE A 97 -6.89 -30.16 26.01
CA ILE A 97 -8.07 -30.37 25.17
C ILE A 97 -7.67 -31.18 23.95
N ARG A 98 -8.38 -32.29 23.70
CA ARG A 98 -8.15 -33.19 22.55
C ARG A 98 -9.45 -33.59 21.84
N LYS A 99 -10.53 -32.84 22.07
CA LYS A 99 -11.85 -33.20 21.58
C LYS A 99 -11.94 -32.92 20.08
N LYS A 100 -12.29 -33.94 19.31
CA LYS A 100 -12.66 -33.79 17.89
C LYS A 100 -14.16 -33.58 17.77
N LEU A 101 -14.56 -32.83 16.76
CA LEU A 101 -15.96 -32.66 16.41
C LEU A 101 -16.50 -33.98 15.83
N PRO A 102 -17.78 -34.34 16.07
CA PRO A 102 -18.39 -35.46 15.38
C PRO A 102 -18.43 -35.21 13.87
N GLN A 103 -18.16 -36.26 13.07
CA GLN A 103 -17.92 -36.15 11.63
C GLN A 103 -19.04 -35.45 10.85
N ARG A 104 -20.31 -35.72 11.19
CA ARG A 104 -21.47 -35.09 10.53
C ARG A 104 -21.54 -33.57 10.75
N VAL A 105 -21.27 -33.13 11.98
CA VAL A 105 -21.28 -31.69 12.32
C VAL A 105 -20.13 -30.99 11.61
N ASP A 106 -18.98 -31.63 11.56
CA ASP A 106 -17.84 -31.12 10.80
C ASP A 106 -18.15 -30.93 9.32
N GLU A 107 -18.66 -31.96 8.65
CA GLU A 107 -18.99 -31.90 7.22
C GLU A 107 -20.02 -30.80 6.93
N GLY A 108 -21.01 -30.61 7.81
CA GLY A 108 -21.96 -29.50 7.73
C GLY A 108 -21.30 -28.12 7.90
N LEU A 109 -20.47 -27.95 8.92
CA LEU A 109 -19.80 -26.66 9.19
C LEU A 109 -18.80 -26.26 8.10
N LYS A 110 -18.22 -27.23 7.37
CA LYS A 110 -17.37 -26.94 6.20
C LYS A 110 -18.12 -26.18 5.10
N TYR A 111 -19.45 -26.21 5.07
CA TYR A 111 -20.22 -25.43 4.10
C TYR A 111 -20.27 -23.93 4.41
N VAL A 112 -20.05 -23.53 5.67
CA VAL A 112 -20.13 -22.14 6.12
C VAL A 112 -19.17 -21.23 5.35
N LYS A 113 -17.95 -21.69 5.02
CA LYS A 113 -16.98 -20.89 4.26
C LYS A 113 -17.46 -20.53 2.85
N TRP A 114 -18.34 -21.35 2.26
CA TRP A 114 -18.94 -21.05 0.95
C TRP A 114 -20.01 -19.97 1.06
N ILE A 115 -20.78 -19.96 2.16
CA ILE A 115 -21.71 -18.88 2.48
C ILE A 115 -20.93 -17.56 2.69
N VAL A 116 -19.82 -17.61 3.43
CA VAL A 116 -18.93 -16.45 3.63
C VAL A 116 -18.35 -15.97 2.30
N LEU A 117 -17.88 -16.88 1.44
CA LEU A 117 -17.37 -16.53 0.11
C LEU A 117 -18.46 -15.88 -0.76
N LEU A 118 -19.66 -16.46 -0.82
CA LEU A 118 -20.79 -15.94 -1.57
C LEU A 118 -21.15 -14.52 -1.10
N GLY A 119 -21.25 -14.31 0.21
CA GLY A 119 -21.49 -12.99 0.79
C GLY A 119 -20.44 -11.96 0.38
N LEU A 120 -19.15 -12.34 0.41
CA LEU A 120 -18.07 -11.44 -0.02
C LEU A 120 -18.15 -11.10 -1.51
N VAL A 121 -18.44 -12.07 -2.36
CA VAL A 121 -18.59 -11.85 -3.81
C VAL A 121 -19.75 -10.89 -4.09
N VAL A 122 -20.92 -11.09 -3.45
CA VAL A 122 -22.06 -10.17 -3.59
C VAL A 122 -21.70 -8.76 -3.16
N ILE A 123 -21.01 -8.62 -2.04
CA ILE A 123 -20.56 -7.32 -1.53
C ILE A 123 -19.58 -6.64 -2.51
N TRP A 124 -18.65 -7.39 -3.11
CA TRP A 124 -17.72 -6.85 -4.12
C TRP A 124 -18.42 -6.42 -5.40
N ILE A 125 -19.44 -7.16 -5.83
CA ILE A 125 -20.25 -6.83 -7.01
C ILE A 125 -21.08 -5.56 -6.78
N LEU A 126 -21.72 -5.45 -5.60
CA LEU A 126 -22.56 -4.30 -5.25
C LEU A 126 -21.75 -3.05 -4.84
N GLN A 127 -20.41 -3.15 -4.80
CA GLN A 127 -19.50 -2.07 -4.42
C GLN A 127 -19.85 -1.41 -3.06
N ILE A 128 -20.44 -2.18 -2.15
CA ILE A 128 -20.78 -1.67 -0.83
C ILE A 128 -19.48 -1.39 -0.11
N ASP A 129 -19.27 -0.15 0.33
CA ASP A 129 -18.17 0.21 1.21
C ASP A 129 -18.61 0.04 2.66
N TYR A 130 -17.85 -0.74 3.42
CA TYR A 130 -18.11 -1.03 4.82
C TYR A 130 -16.80 -0.76 5.55
N ALA A 131 -16.73 0.46 6.09
CA ALA A 131 -15.55 1.02 6.77
C ALA A 131 -15.00 0.12 7.89
N ASN A 132 -15.81 -0.79 8.45
CA ASN A 132 -15.47 -1.70 9.55
C ASN A 132 -15.45 -3.18 9.12
N ASN A 133 -14.84 -3.48 7.98
CA ASN A 133 -14.71 -4.86 7.50
C ASN A 133 -13.87 -5.71 8.49
N PRO A 134 -14.36 -6.85 9.00
CA PRO A 134 -13.60 -7.75 9.87
C PRO A 134 -12.22 -8.13 9.30
N TRP A 135 -12.12 -8.22 7.97
CA TRP A 135 -10.90 -8.54 7.22
C TRP A 135 -9.76 -7.51 7.36
N THR A 136 -10.06 -6.25 7.69
CA THR A 136 -9.01 -5.24 7.91
C THR A 136 -8.25 -5.49 9.21
N VAL A 137 -8.94 -5.96 10.26
CA VAL A 137 -8.31 -6.33 11.54
C VAL A 137 -7.45 -7.57 11.36
N PHE A 138 -7.90 -8.53 10.56
CA PHE A 138 -7.10 -9.70 10.18
C PHE A 138 -5.81 -9.30 9.44
N ALA A 139 -5.85 -8.28 8.58
CA ALA A 139 -4.66 -7.74 7.90
C ALA A 139 -3.77 -6.89 8.81
N LYS A 140 -4.32 -6.27 9.87
CA LYS A 140 -3.55 -5.52 10.87
C LYS A 140 -2.83 -6.44 11.86
N TYR A 141 -3.43 -7.58 12.23
CA TYR A 141 -2.84 -8.58 13.13
C TYR A 141 -1.47 -9.09 12.63
N THR A 142 -1.31 -9.22 11.32
CA THR A 142 -0.10 -9.69 10.65
C THR A 142 0.99 -8.60 10.54
N SER A 143 0.69 -7.35 10.90
CA SER A 143 1.65 -6.25 10.93
C SER A 143 2.05 -5.92 12.38
N LEU A 144 3.36 -5.91 12.67
CA LEU A 144 3.86 -5.61 14.03
C LEU A 144 3.47 -4.19 14.50
N SER A 145 3.25 -3.26 13.55
CA SER A 145 2.76 -1.90 13.83
C SER A 145 1.26 -1.84 14.13
N GLY A 146 0.46 -2.83 13.72
CA GLY A 146 -0.98 -2.87 13.95
C GLY A 146 -1.39 -3.13 15.39
N TRP A 147 -0.43 -3.48 16.26
CA TRP A 147 -0.63 -3.74 17.69
C TRP A 147 -0.39 -2.52 18.58
N LYS A 148 0.10 -1.40 18.01
CA LYS A 148 0.43 -0.18 18.77
C LYS A 148 -0.81 0.54 19.32
N ASP A 149 -1.92 0.49 18.58
CA ASP A 149 -3.21 1.04 19.00
C ASP A 149 -4.18 -0.10 19.31
N GLY A 150 -4.35 -0.41 20.60
CA GLY A 150 -5.26 -1.47 21.08
C GLY A 150 -6.73 -1.28 20.70
N SER A 151 -7.09 -0.14 20.09
CA SER A 151 -8.41 0.16 19.54
C SER A 151 -8.85 -0.83 18.45
N SER A 152 -7.92 -1.48 17.75
CA SER A 152 -8.25 -2.48 16.72
C SER A 152 -9.00 -3.70 17.30
N PHE A 153 -8.77 -4.04 18.58
CA PHE A 153 -9.47 -5.15 19.25
C PHE A 153 -10.90 -4.80 19.66
N GLN A 154 -11.23 -3.52 19.81
CA GLN A 154 -12.57 -3.06 20.20
C GLN A 154 -13.56 -3.00 19.00
N THR A 155 -13.06 -3.20 17.79
CA THR A 155 -13.91 -3.30 16.59
C THR A 155 -14.59 -4.67 16.49
N TRP A 156 -15.67 -4.75 15.71
CA TRP A 156 -16.32 -6.02 15.36
C TRP A 156 -15.35 -7.04 14.75
N GLY A 157 -14.36 -6.58 13.98
CA GLY A 157 -13.28 -7.43 13.46
C GLY A 157 -12.37 -8.00 14.55
N GLY A 158 -12.05 -7.19 15.56
CA GLY A 158 -11.29 -7.61 16.74
C GLY A 158 -12.00 -8.70 17.54
N PHE A 159 -13.29 -8.51 17.82
CA PHE A 159 -14.11 -9.52 18.49
C PHE A 159 -14.17 -10.84 17.68
N THR A 160 -14.36 -10.74 16.36
CA THR A 160 -14.39 -11.91 15.47
C THR A 160 -13.05 -12.66 15.48
N LEU A 161 -11.93 -11.92 15.48
CA LEU A 161 -10.59 -12.49 15.58
C LEU A 161 -10.39 -13.22 16.91
N ILE A 162 -10.76 -12.60 18.03
CA ILE A 162 -10.66 -13.22 19.36
C ILE A 162 -11.51 -14.50 19.43
N ALA A 163 -12.73 -14.47 18.90
CA ALA A 163 -13.60 -15.65 18.83
C ALA A 163 -12.96 -16.79 18.02
N ILE A 164 -12.29 -16.48 16.91
CA ILE A 164 -11.53 -17.44 16.10
C ILE A 164 -10.31 -17.98 16.88
N MET A 165 -9.60 -17.14 17.63
CA MET A 165 -8.46 -17.56 18.45
C MET A 165 -8.91 -18.55 19.52
N ILE A 166 -9.99 -18.23 20.23
CA ILE A 166 -10.60 -19.11 21.24
C ILE A 166 -11.06 -20.41 20.58
N GLY A 167 -11.75 -20.34 19.44
CA GLY A 167 -12.17 -21.52 18.68
C GLY A 167 -10.99 -22.40 18.27
N SER A 168 -9.86 -21.80 17.90
CA SER A 168 -8.63 -22.51 17.52
C SER A 168 -7.92 -23.20 18.70
N LEU A 169 -8.23 -22.83 19.94
CA LEU A 169 -7.83 -23.58 21.13
C LEU A 169 -8.70 -24.83 21.34
N LEU A 170 -9.97 -24.79 20.94
CA LEU A 170 -10.93 -25.89 21.12
C LEU A 170 -10.84 -26.94 20.03
N SER A 171 -10.57 -26.52 18.78
CA SER A 171 -10.45 -27.42 17.63
C SER A 171 -9.34 -26.96 16.69
N GLU A 172 -8.74 -27.92 16.00
CA GLU A 172 -7.65 -27.65 15.07
C GLU A 172 -8.16 -26.91 13.82
N ARG A 173 -7.53 -25.78 13.50
CA ARG A 173 -7.73 -25.01 12.25
C ARG A 173 -9.18 -24.57 11.97
N VAL A 174 -9.95 -24.19 13.00
CA VAL A 174 -11.37 -23.72 12.89
C VAL A 174 -11.60 -22.71 11.77
N PHE A 175 -10.87 -21.59 11.76
CA PHE A 175 -10.97 -20.58 10.70
C PHE A 175 -10.71 -21.12 9.30
N CYS A 176 -9.56 -21.77 9.05
CA CYS A 176 -9.25 -22.35 7.74
C CYS A 176 -10.29 -23.39 7.26
N ARG A 177 -10.95 -24.07 8.19
CA ARG A 177 -11.93 -25.13 7.92
C ARG A 177 -13.34 -24.62 7.67
N PHE A 178 -13.77 -23.59 8.40
CA PHE A 178 -15.19 -23.17 8.43
C PHE A 178 -15.45 -21.72 7.99
N LEU A 179 -14.48 -20.81 8.06
CA LEU A 179 -14.73 -19.37 7.88
C LEU A 179 -13.85 -18.72 6.79
N CYS A 180 -12.77 -19.37 6.37
CA CYS A 180 -11.79 -18.77 5.48
C CYS A 180 -12.27 -18.74 4.01
N PRO A 181 -12.51 -17.55 3.40
CA PRO A 181 -12.96 -17.45 2.02
C PRO A 181 -11.88 -17.90 1.02
N LEU A 182 -10.61 -17.57 1.26
CA LEU A 182 -9.49 -18.09 0.49
C LEU A 182 -9.39 -19.62 0.59
N GLY A 183 -9.70 -20.19 1.75
CA GLY A 183 -9.77 -21.64 1.95
C GLY A 183 -10.89 -22.30 1.15
N ALA A 184 -12.01 -21.60 0.89
CA ALA A 184 -13.06 -22.07 0.01
C ALA A 184 -12.58 -22.10 -1.45
N ILE A 185 -11.94 -21.04 -1.93
CA ILE A 185 -11.41 -20.96 -3.29
C ILE A 185 -10.33 -22.01 -3.53
N TYR A 186 -9.35 -22.10 -2.63
CA TYR A 186 -8.33 -23.14 -2.69
C TYR A 186 -8.90 -24.54 -2.55
N SER A 187 -10.09 -24.73 -1.95
CA SER A 187 -10.81 -26.01 -1.97
C SER A 187 -11.15 -26.47 -3.36
N LEU A 188 -11.70 -25.53 -4.11
CA LEU A 188 -12.22 -25.79 -5.41
C LEU A 188 -11.08 -26.21 -6.34
N LEU A 189 -9.99 -25.43 -6.28
CA LEU A 189 -8.78 -25.67 -7.06
C LEU A 189 -8.06 -26.95 -6.64
N ALA A 190 -7.91 -27.19 -5.33
CA ALA A 190 -7.22 -28.37 -4.82
C ALA A 190 -7.97 -29.68 -5.09
N GLY A 191 -9.29 -29.64 -5.31
CA GLY A 191 -10.05 -30.81 -5.74
C GLY A 191 -9.62 -31.33 -7.13
N ALA A 192 -9.18 -30.42 -8.01
CA ALA A 192 -8.69 -30.72 -9.35
C ALA A 192 -7.18 -30.98 -9.41
N ARG A 193 -6.53 -31.18 -8.26
CA ARG A 193 -5.06 -31.28 -8.23
C ARG A 193 -4.51 -32.46 -9.01
N PHE A 194 -3.35 -32.23 -9.62
CA PHE A 194 -2.66 -33.24 -10.42
C PHE A 194 -1.98 -34.29 -9.56
N PHE A 195 -1.23 -33.86 -8.54
CA PHE A 195 -0.48 -34.73 -7.66
C PHE A 195 -1.30 -35.11 -6.43
N LYS A 196 -1.77 -36.36 -6.39
CA LYS A 196 -2.59 -36.92 -5.30
C LYS A 196 -1.76 -37.85 -4.43
N PHE A 197 -2.14 -37.93 -3.16
CA PHE A 197 -1.61 -38.97 -2.28
C PHE A 197 -2.22 -40.31 -2.63
N VAL A 198 -1.35 -41.30 -2.71
CA VAL A 198 -1.71 -42.70 -2.95
C VAL A 198 -1.59 -43.45 -1.63
N LYS A 199 -2.63 -44.19 -1.27
CA LYS A 199 -2.74 -44.96 -0.04
C LYS A 199 -3.46 -46.29 -0.32
N PRO A 200 -2.76 -47.32 -0.82
CA PRO A 200 -3.37 -48.60 -1.16
C PRO A 200 -4.11 -49.24 0.03
N HIS A 201 -5.43 -49.39 -0.06
CA HIS A 201 -6.28 -49.83 1.06
C HIS A 201 -5.95 -51.24 1.55
N GLU A 202 -5.55 -52.14 0.64
CA GLU A 202 -5.18 -53.53 0.94
C GLU A 202 -4.10 -53.64 2.03
N GLN A 203 -3.14 -52.72 2.03
CA GLN A 203 -2.03 -52.70 2.98
C GLN A 203 -2.39 -52.02 4.31
N CYS A 204 -3.57 -51.38 4.41
CA CYS A 204 -4.04 -50.65 5.59
C CYS A 204 -4.93 -51.47 6.54
N GLY A 205 -5.76 -52.39 6.02
CA GLY A 205 -6.76 -53.09 6.83
C GLY A 205 -7.71 -52.14 7.56
N LYS A 206 -8.15 -52.48 8.79
CA LYS A 206 -9.07 -51.65 9.62
C LYS A 206 -8.39 -50.46 10.33
N CYS A 207 -7.27 -49.96 9.81
CA CYS A 207 -6.51 -48.89 10.44
C CYS A 207 -7.03 -47.49 10.05
N HIS A 208 -7.53 -46.73 11.02
CA HIS A 208 -7.97 -45.34 10.82
C HIS A 208 -6.97 -44.29 11.35
N LEU A 209 -5.70 -44.67 11.52
CA LEU A 209 -4.69 -43.78 12.12
C LEU A 209 -4.47 -42.50 11.29
N CYS A 210 -4.48 -42.60 9.97
CA CYS A 210 -4.31 -41.44 9.07
C CYS A 210 -5.46 -40.42 9.25
N SER A 211 -6.72 -40.88 9.19
CA SER A 211 -7.91 -40.03 9.44
C SER A 211 -7.87 -39.45 10.87
N ASN A 212 -7.40 -40.23 11.84
CA ASN A 212 -7.26 -39.80 13.24
C ASN A 212 -6.14 -38.76 13.47
N GLN A 213 -5.15 -38.66 12.59
CA GLN A 213 -4.08 -37.65 12.70
C GLN A 213 -4.28 -36.45 11.75
N CYS A 214 -5.30 -36.49 10.90
CA CYS A 214 -5.60 -35.41 9.97
C CYS A 214 -6.10 -34.15 10.69
N ALA A 215 -5.35 -33.04 10.53
CA ALA A 215 -5.68 -31.74 11.11
C ALA A 215 -7.01 -31.15 10.57
N MET A 216 -7.35 -31.48 9.33
CA MET A 216 -8.58 -31.06 8.66
C MET A 216 -9.72 -32.07 8.84
N GLN A 217 -9.49 -33.15 9.60
CA GLN A 217 -10.43 -34.25 9.86
C GLN A 217 -11.08 -34.79 8.58
N ILE A 218 -10.23 -35.02 7.57
CA ILE A 218 -10.62 -35.67 6.33
C ILE A 218 -10.66 -37.17 6.60
N ASP A 219 -11.69 -37.84 6.10
CA ASP A 219 -11.68 -39.28 6.04
C ASP A 219 -10.75 -39.73 4.91
N LEU A 220 -9.66 -40.40 5.30
CA LEU A 220 -8.63 -40.91 4.40
C LEU A 220 -8.80 -42.41 4.19
N SER A 221 -10.04 -42.91 4.15
CA SER A 221 -10.32 -44.34 3.96
C SER A 221 -10.07 -44.80 2.53
N ASP A 222 -10.28 -43.93 1.54
CA ASP A 222 -10.07 -44.19 0.12
C ASP A 222 -8.59 -44.38 -0.28
N ASP A 223 -8.39 -45.03 -1.44
CA ASP A 223 -7.07 -45.29 -2.04
C ASP A 223 -6.34 -44.01 -2.45
N TYR A 224 -7.10 -42.98 -2.82
CA TYR A 224 -6.58 -41.69 -3.25
C TYR A 224 -7.17 -40.59 -2.39
N VAL A 225 -6.32 -39.66 -1.95
CA VAL A 225 -6.79 -38.48 -1.24
C VAL A 225 -7.31 -37.47 -2.25
N THR A 226 -8.62 -37.46 -2.48
CA THR A 226 -9.30 -36.57 -3.44
C THR A 226 -9.90 -35.33 -2.79
N SER A 227 -9.99 -35.30 -1.45
CA SER A 227 -10.57 -34.17 -0.75
C SER A 227 -9.79 -32.88 -0.99
N GLY A 228 -10.48 -31.89 -1.57
CA GLY A 228 -9.95 -30.54 -1.74
C GLY A 228 -9.61 -29.85 -0.41
N GLU A 229 -10.07 -30.36 0.74
CA GLU A 229 -9.70 -29.88 2.08
C GLU A 229 -8.27 -30.20 2.50
N CYS A 230 -7.57 -31.08 1.77
CA CYS A 230 -6.23 -31.49 2.14
C CYS A 230 -5.24 -30.31 2.02
N ILE A 231 -4.66 -29.93 3.15
CA ILE A 231 -3.64 -28.87 3.28
C ILE A 231 -2.21 -29.38 3.10
N GLU A 232 -2.04 -30.64 2.68
CA GLU A 232 -0.72 -31.23 2.46
C GLU A 232 0.20 -31.16 3.69
N CYS A 233 -0.35 -31.37 4.89
CA CYS A 233 0.42 -31.24 6.13
C CYS A 233 1.44 -32.37 6.39
N MET A 234 1.48 -33.41 5.56
CA MET A 234 2.32 -34.62 5.68
C MET A 234 2.15 -35.47 6.95
N ARG A 235 1.31 -35.07 7.92
CA ARG A 235 1.16 -35.80 9.19
C ARG A 235 0.68 -37.24 9.02
N CYS A 236 -0.18 -37.51 8.03
CA CYS A 236 -0.64 -38.86 7.72
C CYS A 236 0.51 -39.77 7.24
N ILE A 237 1.46 -39.23 6.46
CA ILE A 237 2.63 -39.96 5.97
C ILE A 237 3.57 -40.30 7.12
N GLU A 238 3.80 -39.36 8.02
CA GLU A 238 4.73 -39.56 9.14
C GLU A 238 4.17 -40.47 10.23
N SER A 239 2.87 -40.39 10.49
CA SER A 239 2.21 -41.21 11.51
C SER A 239 1.94 -42.64 11.07
N CYS A 240 2.04 -42.96 9.77
CA CYS A 240 1.76 -44.31 9.26
C CYS A 240 2.90 -45.28 9.60
N PRO A 241 2.70 -46.28 10.50
CA PRO A 241 3.75 -47.23 10.85
C PRO A 241 4.12 -48.18 9.71
N ARG A 242 3.23 -48.35 8.73
CA ARG A 242 3.40 -49.21 7.56
C ARG A 242 3.98 -48.46 6.34
N HIS A 243 4.22 -47.15 6.43
CA HIS A 243 4.65 -46.31 5.30
C HIS A 243 3.78 -46.47 4.03
N ASN A 244 2.49 -46.76 4.22
CA ASN A 244 1.59 -47.13 3.13
C ASN A 244 1.07 -45.92 2.33
N ILE A 245 0.99 -44.75 2.96
CA ILE A 245 0.59 -43.52 2.27
C ILE A 245 1.82 -42.81 1.72
N GLN A 246 1.77 -42.44 0.44
CA GLN A 246 2.89 -41.85 -0.29
C GLN A 246 2.45 -40.61 -1.06
N ALA A 247 3.34 -39.62 -1.12
CA ALA A 247 3.19 -38.45 -1.98
C ALA A 247 3.85 -38.74 -3.33
N GLN A 248 3.18 -38.38 -4.43
CA GLN A 248 3.73 -38.43 -5.78
C GLN A 248 3.60 -37.05 -6.40
N PRO A 249 4.69 -36.28 -6.63
CA PRO A 249 6.10 -36.60 -6.35
C PRO A 249 6.42 -36.64 -4.85
N ASP A 250 7.62 -37.13 -4.51
CA ASP A 250 8.04 -37.27 -3.10
C ASP A 250 7.85 -35.96 -2.31
N LYS A 251 7.44 -36.10 -1.05
CA LYS A 251 7.09 -35.00 -0.13
C LYS A 251 8.18 -33.94 -0.01
N ARG A 252 9.45 -34.34 -0.14
CA ARG A 252 10.62 -33.44 -0.13
C ARG A 252 10.67 -32.56 -1.36
N VAL A 253 10.49 -33.15 -2.55
CA VAL A 253 10.47 -32.44 -3.83
C VAL A 253 9.30 -31.46 -3.85
N MET A 254 8.11 -31.90 -3.42
CA MET A 254 6.94 -31.04 -3.38
C MET A 254 7.12 -29.84 -2.44
N THR A 255 7.70 -30.07 -1.27
CA THR A 255 7.98 -28.99 -0.30
C THR A 255 9.04 -28.03 -0.85
N ALA A 256 10.14 -28.56 -1.40
CA ALA A 256 11.20 -27.73 -1.98
C ALA A 256 10.70 -26.88 -3.15
N ALA A 257 10.01 -27.49 -4.13
CA ALA A 257 9.48 -26.79 -5.30
C ALA A 257 8.50 -25.66 -4.90
N SER A 258 7.61 -25.93 -3.94
CA SER A 258 6.63 -24.94 -3.48
C SER A 258 7.29 -23.79 -2.70
N VAL A 259 8.30 -24.09 -1.88
CA VAL A 259 9.09 -23.07 -1.16
C VAL A 259 9.90 -22.22 -2.10
N THR A 260 10.61 -22.81 -3.05
CA THR A 260 11.39 -22.06 -4.03
C THR A 260 10.49 -21.18 -4.91
N ALA A 261 9.32 -21.69 -5.34
CA ALA A 261 8.38 -20.91 -6.13
C ALA A 261 7.82 -19.72 -5.36
N ILE A 262 7.35 -19.93 -4.13
CA ILE A 262 6.71 -18.86 -3.34
C ILE A 262 7.74 -17.87 -2.80
N ALA A 263 8.88 -18.33 -2.28
CA ALA A 263 9.94 -17.44 -1.80
C ALA A 263 10.63 -16.68 -2.93
N GLY A 264 10.94 -17.37 -4.03
CA GLY A 264 11.56 -16.76 -5.21
C GLY A 264 10.67 -15.68 -5.82
N LEU A 265 9.39 -15.97 -6.03
CA LEU A 265 8.49 -15.00 -6.66
C LEU A 265 7.97 -13.93 -5.69
N TYR A 266 7.87 -14.20 -4.39
CA TYR A 266 7.61 -13.14 -3.41
C TYR A 266 8.78 -12.16 -3.35
N TYR A 267 10.02 -12.65 -3.34
CA TYR A 267 11.19 -11.78 -3.41
C TYR A 267 11.25 -11.02 -4.73
N VAL A 268 10.92 -11.65 -5.86
CA VAL A 268 10.76 -10.94 -7.14
C VAL A 268 9.67 -9.87 -7.04
N GLY A 269 8.50 -10.17 -6.48
CA GLY A 269 7.38 -9.21 -6.38
C GLY A 269 7.57 -8.10 -5.35
N THR A 270 8.40 -8.30 -4.32
CA THR A 270 8.65 -7.33 -3.23
C THR A 270 9.98 -6.60 -3.33
N VAL A 271 10.95 -7.15 -4.08
CA VAL A 271 12.28 -6.56 -4.32
C VAL A 271 12.48 -6.07 -5.76
N LEU A 272 11.67 -6.51 -6.74
CA LEU A 272 11.58 -5.84 -8.05
C LEU A 272 10.59 -4.65 -8.17
N PRO A 273 10.04 -4.01 -7.13
CA PRO A 273 9.88 -2.57 -7.23
C PRO A 273 11.25 -1.96 -6.95
N THR A 274 12.18 -2.00 -7.92
CA THR A 274 13.29 -1.02 -8.07
C THR A 274 14.29 -1.28 -9.18
N ASN A 275 14.35 -2.45 -9.85
CA ASN A 275 15.38 -2.67 -10.89
C ASN A 275 14.91 -3.48 -12.11
N THR A 276 13.63 -3.42 -12.48
CA THR A 276 13.31 -3.65 -13.89
C THR A 276 13.76 -2.40 -14.60
N SER A 277 14.93 -2.47 -15.25
CA SER A 277 15.27 -1.54 -16.32
C SER A 277 14.01 -1.39 -17.15
N THR A 278 13.47 -0.18 -17.12
CA THR A 278 12.41 0.26 -17.99
C THR A 278 12.93 -0.01 -19.40
N ILE A 279 12.56 -1.16 -19.97
CA ILE A 279 12.40 -1.23 -21.40
C ILE A 279 11.22 -0.32 -21.63
N THR A 280 11.55 0.95 -21.84
CA THR A 280 10.70 2.00 -22.37
C THR A 280 10.17 1.47 -23.69
N THR A 281 9.14 0.65 -23.63
CA THR A 281 8.20 0.55 -24.73
C THR A 281 7.30 1.75 -24.53
N THR A 282 7.66 2.82 -25.23
CA THR A 282 6.85 4.02 -25.43
C THR A 282 5.45 3.60 -25.85
N GLN A 283 4.53 3.47 -24.89
CA GLN A 283 3.10 3.45 -25.17
C GLN A 283 2.63 4.89 -25.02
N VAL A 284 2.59 5.58 -26.15
CA VAL A 284 1.96 6.89 -26.29
C VAL A 284 0.47 6.67 -26.01
N SER A 285 0.02 7.04 -24.81
CA SER A 285 -1.38 7.34 -24.57
C SER A 285 -1.70 8.63 -25.34
N THR A 286 -2.09 8.52 -26.60
CA THR A 286 -2.60 9.67 -27.35
C THR A 286 -3.98 10.00 -26.80
N LYS A 287 -4.06 10.98 -25.89
CA LYS A 287 -5.30 11.76 -25.74
C LYS A 287 -5.63 12.30 -27.14
N SER A 288 -6.74 11.86 -27.73
CA SER A 288 -7.16 12.33 -29.05
C SER A 288 -7.81 13.70 -28.92
N TYR A 289 -7.15 14.73 -29.44
CA TYR A 289 -7.63 16.12 -29.38
C TYR A 289 -8.51 16.45 -30.58
N THR A 290 -9.51 17.32 -30.44
CA THR A 290 -10.27 17.83 -31.59
C THR A 290 -9.45 18.89 -32.33
N ASN A 291 -9.50 18.89 -33.67
CA ASN A 291 -8.79 19.89 -34.47
C ASN A 291 -9.36 21.29 -34.21
N GLY A 292 -8.48 22.28 -34.02
CA GLY A 292 -8.89 23.63 -33.70
C GLY A 292 -7.74 24.47 -33.16
N THR A 293 -8.01 25.76 -32.95
CA THR A 293 -7.10 26.66 -32.23
C THR A 293 -7.77 27.06 -30.93
N TYR A 294 -7.10 26.80 -29.82
CA TYR A 294 -7.64 27.01 -28.47
C TYR A 294 -6.76 27.98 -27.71
N THR A 295 -7.37 28.77 -26.83
CA THR A 295 -6.67 29.69 -25.94
C THR A 295 -6.95 29.32 -24.50
N GLY A 296 -5.91 29.33 -23.68
CA GLY A 296 -6.01 29.03 -22.27
C GLY A 296 -5.07 29.91 -21.46
N SER A 297 -5.43 30.13 -20.21
CA SER A 297 -4.67 30.92 -19.25
C SER A 297 -4.44 30.12 -17.98
N GLY A 298 -3.30 30.32 -17.33
CA GLY A 298 -2.92 29.69 -16.08
C GLY A 298 -2.13 30.65 -15.20
N GLN A 299 -2.07 30.38 -13.90
CA GLN A 299 -1.43 31.30 -12.94
C GLN A 299 0.04 30.92 -12.71
N GLY A 300 0.92 31.85 -13.06
CA GLY A 300 2.36 31.79 -12.79
C GLY A 300 2.73 32.36 -11.42
N PHE A 301 4.01 32.61 -11.22
CA PHE A 301 4.53 33.14 -9.95
C PHE A 301 4.13 34.60 -9.68
N ARG A 302 4.12 35.45 -10.71
CA ARG A 302 3.82 36.90 -10.60
C ARG A 302 2.54 37.32 -11.32
N GLY A 303 1.96 36.43 -12.11
CA GLY A 303 0.68 36.70 -12.75
C GLY A 303 0.31 35.70 -13.83
N THR A 304 -0.65 36.08 -14.66
CA THR A 304 -1.29 35.15 -15.58
C THR A 304 -0.45 34.94 -16.84
N THR A 305 -0.28 33.68 -17.24
CA THR A 305 0.31 33.29 -18.52
C THR A 305 -0.80 32.84 -19.46
N THR A 306 -0.82 33.35 -20.69
CA THR A 306 -1.80 32.98 -21.72
C THR A 306 -1.12 32.32 -22.91
N VAL A 307 -1.68 31.20 -23.36
CA VAL A 307 -1.17 30.42 -24.50
C VAL A 307 -2.25 30.18 -25.55
N LYS A 308 -1.82 30.06 -26.80
CA LYS A 308 -2.61 29.59 -27.94
C LYS A 308 -2.07 28.23 -28.38
N VAL A 309 -2.93 27.22 -28.41
CA VAL A 309 -2.61 25.84 -28.80
C VAL A 309 -3.31 25.51 -30.11
N VAL A 310 -2.56 25.05 -31.11
CA VAL A 310 -3.11 24.62 -32.41
C VAL A 310 -3.07 23.10 -32.48
N VAL A 311 -4.22 22.49 -32.73
CA VAL A 311 -4.38 21.05 -32.92
C VAL A 311 -4.69 20.75 -34.37
N LYS A 312 -3.88 19.90 -35.01
CA LYS A 312 -4.07 19.39 -36.38
C LYS A 312 -3.96 17.86 -36.39
N ASN A 313 -4.79 17.18 -37.17
CA ASN A 313 -4.83 15.72 -37.25
C ASN A 313 -4.89 15.02 -35.88
N HIS A 314 -5.68 15.57 -34.96
CA HIS A 314 -5.84 15.10 -33.59
C HIS A 314 -4.58 15.15 -32.71
N LYS A 315 -3.58 15.95 -33.11
CA LYS A 315 -2.32 16.14 -32.39
C LYS A 315 -2.02 17.63 -32.16
N ILE A 316 -1.38 17.94 -31.03
CA ILE A 316 -0.87 19.27 -30.72
C ILE A 316 0.25 19.60 -31.72
N ALA A 317 -0.03 20.54 -32.62
CA ALA A 317 0.88 20.94 -33.68
C ALA A 317 1.81 22.09 -33.25
N SER A 318 1.30 23.03 -32.46
CA SER A 318 2.09 24.14 -31.93
C SER A 318 1.46 24.76 -30.69
N ILE A 319 2.31 25.29 -29.81
CA ILE A 319 1.91 26.06 -28.63
C ILE A 319 2.64 27.41 -28.72
N THR A 320 1.89 28.50 -28.68
CA THR A 320 2.43 29.87 -28.73
C THR A 320 2.04 30.60 -27.46
N VAL A 321 3.01 31.18 -26.76
CA VAL A 321 2.73 32.05 -25.61
C VAL A 321 2.32 33.42 -26.13
N THR A 322 1.13 33.88 -25.74
CA THR A 322 0.56 35.18 -26.17
C THR A 322 0.93 36.28 -25.17
N SER A 323 0.95 35.97 -23.88
CA SER A 323 1.34 36.89 -22.81
C SER A 323 1.80 36.11 -21.57
N TYR A 324 2.65 36.74 -20.77
CA TYR A 324 3.10 36.26 -19.46
C TYR A 324 3.45 37.46 -18.59
N GLN A 325 3.35 37.28 -17.28
CA GLN A 325 3.68 38.31 -16.28
C GLN A 325 4.81 37.87 -15.32
N ASP A 326 5.37 36.67 -15.54
CA ASP A 326 6.46 36.12 -14.74
C ASP A 326 7.82 36.73 -15.09
N ASP A 327 8.77 36.56 -14.17
CA ASP A 327 10.17 36.94 -14.37
C ASP A 327 10.77 36.21 -15.58
N GLU A 328 11.29 36.98 -16.54
CA GLU A 328 11.77 36.51 -17.85
C GLU A 328 12.72 35.31 -17.75
N GLN A 329 13.66 35.36 -16.80
CA GLN A 329 14.69 34.34 -16.63
C GLN A 329 14.08 32.96 -16.32
N TYR A 330 13.07 32.90 -15.46
CA TYR A 330 12.43 31.65 -15.05
C TYR A 330 11.36 31.21 -16.04
N PHE A 331 10.63 32.18 -16.61
CA PHE A 331 9.64 31.89 -17.64
C PHE A 331 10.27 31.31 -18.91
N SER A 332 11.40 31.85 -19.35
CA SER A 332 12.13 31.34 -20.51
C SER A 332 12.65 29.91 -20.30
N GLN A 333 13.11 29.56 -19.09
CA GLN A 333 13.51 28.20 -18.72
C GLN A 333 12.34 27.20 -18.72
N ALA A 334 11.19 27.62 -18.19
CA ALA A 334 9.96 26.82 -18.23
C ALA A 334 9.48 26.63 -19.67
N LYS A 335 9.43 27.71 -20.47
CA LYS A 335 9.00 27.70 -21.87
C LYS A 335 9.86 26.79 -22.75
N SER A 336 11.19 26.86 -22.62
CA SER A 336 12.13 26.07 -23.44
C SER A 336 12.05 24.57 -23.17
N SER A 337 11.53 24.17 -22.01
CA SER A 337 11.50 22.76 -21.58
C SER A 337 10.09 22.17 -21.70
N ILE A 338 9.07 22.90 -21.27
CA ILE A 338 7.68 22.42 -21.20
C ILE A 338 7.02 22.34 -22.58
N ILE A 339 7.19 23.35 -23.44
CA ILE A 339 6.52 23.35 -24.76
C ILE A 339 6.97 22.18 -25.64
N PRO A 340 8.29 21.91 -25.81
CA PRO A 340 8.74 20.74 -26.55
C PRO A 340 8.32 19.43 -25.90
N ALA A 341 8.34 19.35 -24.55
CA ALA A 341 7.92 18.16 -23.83
C ALA A 341 6.45 17.83 -24.06
N VAL A 342 5.54 18.83 -24.02
CA VAL A 342 4.11 18.63 -24.28
C VAL A 342 3.83 18.27 -25.73
N ILE A 343 4.52 18.90 -26.70
CA ILE A 343 4.39 18.55 -28.11
C ILE A 343 4.91 17.13 -28.37
N SER A 344 5.99 16.72 -27.71
CA SER A 344 6.56 15.38 -27.85
C SER A 344 5.74 14.30 -27.16
N SER A 345 5.21 14.58 -25.97
CA SER A 345 4.43 13.62 -25.17
C SER A 345 2.96 13.57 -25.58
N GLN A 346 2.47 14.60 -26.29
CA GLN A 346 1.05 14.82 -26.58
C GLN A 346 0.19 14.78 -25.30
N SER A 347 0.75 15.26 -24.18
CA SER A 347 0.12 15.26 -22.85
C SER A 347 0.59 16.46 -22.03
N THR A 348 -0.29 16.98 -21.17
CA THR A 348 0.04 17.99 -20.14
C THR A 348 0.70 17.39 -18.89
N ASP A 349 0.77 16.06 -18.80
CA ASP A 349 1.48 15.33 -17.74
C ASP A 349 3.00 15.37 -17.99
N VAL A 350 3.58 16.55 -17.81
CA VAL A 350 5.01 16.82 -17.96
C VAL A 350 5.58 17.41 -16.67
N SER A 351 6.80 17.03 -16.33
CA SER A 351 7.44 17.49 -15.09
C SER A 351 7.80 18.98 -15.15
N THR A 352 7.63 19.67 -14.03
CA THR A 352 8.05 21.07 -13.86
C THR A 352 9.58 21.20 -13.90
N VAL A 353 10.07 22.36 -14.34
CA VAL A 353 11.52 22.64 -14.39
C VAL A 353 12.03 23.07 -13.02
N SER A 354 13.12 22.45 -12.56
CA SER A 354 13.79 22.83 -11.32
C SER A 354 14.25 24.29 -11.37
N GLY A 355 13.93 25.08 -10.35
CA GLY A 355 14.19 26.52 -10.30
C GLY A 355 13.14 27.40 -11.00
N ALA A 356 12.22 26.83 -11.80
CA ALA A 356 11.12 27.54 -12.46
C ALA A 356 9.77 26.85 -12.20
N THR A 357 9.59 26.29 -11.02
CA THR A 357 8.45 25.41 -10.67
C THR A 357 7.10 26.11 -10.83
N TYR A 358 6.96 27.34 -10.34
CA TYR A 358 5.71 28.10 -10.40
C TYR A 358 5.38 28.55 -11.83
N SER A 359 6.36 29.06 -12.57
CA SER A 359 6.23 29.39 -14.00
C SER A 359 5.92 28.15 -14.86
N SER A 360 6.47 26.98 -14.50
CA SER A 360 6.17 25.71 -15.14
C SER A 360 4.74 25.26 -14.89
N LYS A 361 4.25 25.37 -13.65
CA LYS A 361 2.86 25.03 -13.30
C LYS A 361 1.87 25.94 -14.02
N GLY A 362 2.11 27.26 -14.03
CA GLY A 362 1.24 28.21 -14.72
C GLY A 362 1.20 27.98 -16.23
N LEU A 363 2.32 27.58 -16.85
CA LEU A 363 2.37 27.23 -18.27
C LEU A 363 1.65 25.91 -18.58
N ILE A 364 1.82 24.88 -17.74
CA ILE A 364 1.12 23.58 -17.87
C ILE A 364 -0.39 23.78 -17.73
N GLU A 365 -0.82 24.53 -16.72
CA GLU A 365 -2.22 24.88 -16.48
C GLU A 365 -2.83 25.66 -17.65
N ALA A 366 -2.10 26.63 -18.21
CA ALA A 366 -2.57 27.39 -19.37
C ALA A 366 -2.81 26.49 -20.60
N ILE A 367 -1.93 25.51 -20.81
CA ILE A 367 -2.06 24.54 -21.91
C ILE A 367 -3.20 23.55 -21.63
N GLU A 368 -3.37 23.11 -20.39
CA GLU A 368 -4.46 22.24 -19.98
C GLU A 368 -5.83 22.91 -20.13
N ASN A 369 -5.94 24.18 -19.73
CA ASN A 369 -7.15 24.97 -19.90
C ASN A 369 -7.47 25.22 -21.38
N ALA A 370 -6.45 25.42 -22.23
CA ALA A 370 -6.65 25.52 -23.68
C ALA A 370 -7.19 24.20 -24.27
N LEU A 371 -6.66 23.05 -23.83
CA LEU A 371 -7.06 21.74 -24.35
C LEU A 371 -8.36 21.20 -23.75
N SER A 372 -8.76 21.70 -22.57
CA SER A 372 -9.99 21.30 -21.87
C SER A 372 -11.22 22.11 -22.29
N ASN A 373 -11.02 23.34 -22.80
CA ASN A 373 -12.10 24.15 -23.34
C ASN A 373 -12.59 23.62 -24.70
N LYS A 374 -13.47 22.61 -24.66
CA LYS A 374 -14.38 22.29 -25.77
C LYS A 374 -15.26 23.52 -26.06
N SER A 375 -14.98 24.17 -27.19
CA SER A 375 -15.81 25.17 -27.87
C SER A 375 -16.23 26.39 -27.03
N ASN A 376 -15.58 27.52 -27.28
CA ASN A 376 -16.36 28.75 -27.42
C ASN A 376 -15.77 29.62 -28.53
N SER A 377 -16.35 29.50 -29.72
CA SER A 377 -16.37 30.61 -30.67
C SER A 377 -17.69 30.58 -31.41
N SER A 378 -18.64 31.39 -30.94
CA SER A 378 -19.53 32.18 -31.77
C SER A 378 -20.14 33.30 -30.91
N SER A 379 -19.77 34.51 -31.29
CA SER A 379 -20.31 35.84 -30.95
C SER A 379 -21.84 35.93 -30.90
N ASN A 380 -22.40 36.63 -29.90
CA ASN A 380 -22.93 38.01 -30.06
C ASN A 380 -23.51 38.59 -28.75
N THR A 381 -23.26 39.91 -28.59
CA THR A 381 -24.04 40.97 -27.91
C THR A 381 -25.19 40.58 -26.98
N ASP A 382 -25.17 41.06 -25.73
CA ASP A 382 -25.98 42.23 -25.38
C ASP A 382 -25.59 42.86 -24.03
N ALA A 383 -25.83 44.16 -23.97
CA ALA A 383 -25.50 45.09 -22.92
C ALA A 383 -26.46 45.02 -21.72
N SER A 384 -25.94 45.45 -20.55
CA SER A 384 -26.58 46.29 -19.50
C SER A 384 -25.98 45.93 -18.14
N SER A 385 -25.10 46.77 -17.57
CA SER A 385 -25.42 47.96 -16.77
C SER A 385 -26.01 47.62 -15.39
N ASN A 386 -25.17 47.66 -14.36
CA ASN A 386 -25.23 48.60 -13.22
C ASN A 386 -24.33 48.05 -12.09
N ASP A 387 -23.33 48.83 -11.63
CA ASP A 387 -23.44 49.88 -10.60
C ASP A 387 -23.64 49.20 -9.22
N SER A 388 -22.88 49.44 -8.15
CA SER A 388 -22.00 50.53 -7.71
C SER A 388 -21.19 50.03 -6.50
N SER A 389 -20.15 50.80 -6.12
CA SER A 389 -19.76 51.19 -4.73
C SER A 389 -19.61 50.10 -3.65
N ASP A 390 -18.58 50.08 -2.82
CA ASP A 390 -17.98 51.20 -2.08
C ASP A 390 -16.62 50.74 -1.51
N ALA A 391 -15.58 51.55 -1.66
CA ALA A 391 -14.92 52.33 -0.60
C ALA A 391 -14.27 51.49 0.53
N SER A 392 -12.94 51.44 0.53
CA SER A 392 -12.07 52.21 1.45
C SER A 392 -12.14 51.68 2.89
N THR A 393 -11.04 51.32 3.53
CA THR A 393 -10.20 52.32 4.20
C THR A 393 -8.83 51.76 4.59
N SER A 394 -7.85 52.62 4.34
CA SER A 394 -6.44 52.66 4.72
C SER A 394 -6.14 52.51 6.22
N SER A 395 -4.98 51.92 6.54
CA SER A 395 -4.05 52.45 7.56
C SER A 395 -2.67 51.81 7.32
N LYS A 396 -1.70 52.53 6.75
CA LYS A 396 -0.61 53.28 7.41
C LYS A 396 0.20 52.43 8.40
N ASP A 397 1.35 51.91 8.00
CA ASP A 397 2.67 52.58 7.94
C ASP A 397 3.40 52.54 9.29
N SER A 398 4.55 51.88 9.32
CA SER A 398 5.72 52.24 10.13
C SER A 398 6.89 51.35 9.74
N SER A 399 7.75 51.91 8.90
CA SER A 399 9.12 51.49 8.65
C SER A 399 10.01 51.63 9.89
N THR A 400 10.79 50.60 10.20
CA THR A 400 12.13 50.74 10.81
C THR A 400 13.08 49.72 10.20
N ASN A 401 14.14 50.24 9.58
CA ASN A 401 15.33 49.51 9.18
C ASN A 401 15.94 48.81 10.40
N ASP A 402 16.29 47.53 10.27
CA ASP A 402 17.64 47.11 10.62
C ASP A 402 18.03 45.85 9.84
N SER A 403 19.19 45.96 9.22
CA SER A 403 19.92 44.99 8.41
C SER A 403 19.86 43.55 8.92
N SER A 404 19.18 42.66 8.18
CA SER A 404 19.38 41.22 8.29
C SER A 404 20.40 40.78 7.24
N ASP A 405 21.65 40.62 7.68
CA ASP A 405 22.62 39.79 6.98
C ASP A 405 21.96 38.43 6.68
N PHE A 406 21.76 38.14 5.39
CA PHE A 406 21.29 36.84 4.91
C PHE A 406 22.33 35.79 5.28
N LEU A 407 22.11 35.06 6.38
CA LEU A 407 22.99 33.97 6.80
C LEU A 407 22.77 32.78 5.86
N ASP A 408 23.69 32.60 4.91
CA ASP A 408 23.90 31.31 4.23
C ASP A 408 24.60 30.35 5.22
N PHE A 409 24.41 29.03 5.08
CA PHE A 409 24.98 28.00 5.97
C PHE A 409 26.52 28.05 6.09
N LYS A 410 27.18 28.85 5.25
CA LYS A 410 28.64 29.10 5.25
C LYS A 410 29.11 29.98 6.41
N ASN A 411 28.24 30.82 6.99
CA ASN A 411 28.60 31.82 8.00
C ASN A 411 27.89 31.63 9.34
N LEU A 412 27.62 30.38 9.73
CA LEU A 412 26.96 30.07 11.00
C LEU A 412 27.89 30.36 12.19
N LYS A 413 27.37 31.06 13.21
CA LYS A 413 28.05 31.21 14.50
C LYS A 413 27.84 29.96 15.34
N ASP A 414 28.87 29.57 16.09
CA ASP A 414 28.77 28.44 17.00
C ASP A 414 27.82 28.78 18.15
N GLY A 415 26.91 27.87 18.47
CA GLY A 415 25.84 28.13 19.42
C GLY A 415 24.74 27.10 19.39
N THR A 416 23.79 27.23 20.30
CA THR A 416 22.55 26.43 20.31
C THR A 416 21.38 27.36 20.06
N TYR A 417 20.60 27.06 19.04
CA TYR A 417 19.50 27.88 18.57
C TYR A 417 18.19 27.10 18.59
N THR A 418 17.06 27.80 18.68
CA THR A 418 15.74 27.18 18.66
C THR A 418 14.86 27.89 17.64
N GLY A 419 14.04 27.14 16.92
CA GLY A 419 13.12 27.68 15.94
C GLY A 419 11.89 26.81 15.77
N SER A 420 10.82 27.39 15.22
CA SER A 420 9.54 26.73 15.03
C SER A 420 9.02 26.87 13.60
N GLY A 421 8.38 25.82 13.09
CA GLY A 421 7.83 25.77 11.73
C GLY A 421 6.44 25.17 11.70
N THR A 422 5.67 25.51 10.67
CA THR A 422 4.25 25.16 10.55
C THR A 422 4.07 23.88 9.72
N GLY A 423 3.51 22.85 10.36
CA GLY A 423 3.15 21.57 9.76
C GLY A 423 1.67 21.48 9.40
N LEU A 424 1.18 20.26 9.11
CA LEU A 424 -0.21 20.05 8.67
C LEU A 424 -1.22 20.26 9.80
N ARG A 425 -0.92 19.77 11.01
CA ARG A 425 -1.83 19.81 12.17
C ARG A 425 -1.40 20.76 13.28
N GLY A 426 -0.29 21.47 13.11
CA GLY A 426 0.24 22.35 14.14
C GLY A 426 1.71 22.67 13.97
N THR A 427 2.36 23.09 15.05
CA THR A 427 3.74 23.59 15.02
C THR A 427 4.78 22.51 15.35
N THR A 428 5.95 22.64 14.75
CA THR A 428 7.14 21.81 15.01
C THR A 428 8.23 22.70 15.58
N SER A 429 8.79 22.36 16.74
CA SER A 429 9.90 23.08 17.36
C SER A 429 11.18 22.26 17.32
N VAL A 430 12.30 22.91 16.99
CA VAL A 430 13.61 22.27 16.91
C VAL A 430 14.66 23.05 17.69
N LYS A 431 15.67 22.33 18.18
CA LYS A 431 16.91 22.84 18.75
C LYS A 431 18.07 22.45 17.85
N VAL A 432 18.80 23.44 17.34
CA VAL A 432 19.92 23.27 16.41
C VAL A 432 21.22 23.61 17.12
N VAL A 433 22.22 22.72 17.05
CA VAL A 433 23.56 22.97 17.60
C VAL A 433 24.54 23.17 16.46
N VAL A 434 25.20 24.34 16.45
CA VAL A 434 26.26 24.69 15.51
C VAL A 434 27.62 24.64 16.22
N LYS A 435 28.58 23.93 15.64
CA LYS A 435 29.98 23.89 16.07
C LYS A 435 30.91 23.94 14.87
N ASN A 436 32.02 24.66 14.96
CA ASN A 436 32.96 24.88 13.86
C ASN A 436 32.27 25.42 12.58
N LYS A 437 31.29 26.33 12.74
CA LYS A 437 30.47 26.90 11.67
C LYS A 437 29.66 25.89 10.86
N LYS A 438 29.38 24.71 11.44
CA LYS A 438 28.57 23.65 10.82
C LYS A 438 27.47 23.19 11.78
N VAL A 439 26.31 22.88 11.21
CA VAL A 439 25.21 22.24 11.96
C VAL A 439 25.64 20.83 12.34
N GLN A 440 25.81 20.59 13.64
CA GLN A 440 26.19 19.29 14.18
C GLN A 440 25.00 18.41 14.52
N SER A 441 23.95 19.00 15.08
CA SER A 441 22.74 18.27 15.43
C SER A 441 21.50 19.15 15.35
N ILE A 442 20.38 18.50 15.04
CA ILE A 442 19.05 19.09 15.05
C ILE A 442 18.17 18.14 15.87
N THR A 443 17.65 18.63 16.97
CA THR A 443 16.80 17.86 17.88
C THR A 443 15.40 18.45 17.86
N VAL A 444 14.40 17.65 17.49
CA VAL A 444 13.00 18.06 17.60
C VAL A 444 12.60 18.08 19.08
N THR A 445 12.14 19.23 19.58
CA THR A 445 11.71 19.40 20.97
C THR A 445 10.22 19.16 21.15
N SER A 446 9.41 19.50 20.16
CA SER A 446 7.97 19.22 20.12
C SER A 446 7.47 19.20 18.68
N TYR A 447 6.41 18.43 18.44
CA TYR A 447 5.69 18.41 17.16
C TYR A 447 4.22 18.06 17.41
N GLU A 448 3.34 18.59 16.57
CA GLU A 448 1.89 18.40 16.65
C GLU A 448 1.33 17.62 15.45
N ASP A 449 2.20 17.19 14.53
CA ASP A 449 1.83 16.49 13.30
C ASP A 449 1.67 14.97 13.49
N ASP A 450 1.04 14.31 12.52
CA ASP A 450 0.79 12.85 12.58
C ASP A 450 2.11 12.06 12.69
N GLN A 451 2.30 11.34 13.80
CA GLN A 451 3.58 10.71 14.17
C GLN A 451 4.20 9.83 13.07
N GLN A 452 3.38 9.08 12.32
CA GLN A 452 3.86 8.20 11.25
C GLN A 452 4.57 8.97 10.13
N TYR A 453 4.01 10.11 9.71
CA TYR A 453 4.58 10.94 8.64
C TYR A 453 5.69 11.83 9.18
N PHE A 454 5.53 12.32 10.41
CA PHE A 454 6.51 13.17 11.06
C PHE A 454 7.84 12.44 11.32
N GLU A 455 7.84 11.19 11.78
CA GLU A 455 9.09 10.44 12.02
C GLU A 455 9.84 10.11 10.71
N ALA A 456 9.13 9.87 9.61
CA ALA A 456 9.74 9.69 8.30
C ALA A 456 10.42 10.98 7.81
N ALA A 457 9.75 12.13 7.96
CA ALA A 457 10.31 13.44 7.65
C ALA A 457 11.48 13.81 8.57
N LYS A 458 11.32 13.63 9.89
CA LYS A 458 12.33 13.90 10.91
C LYS A 458 13.63 13.18 10.64
N SER A 459 13.59 11.86 10.43
CA SER A 459 14.81 11.09 10.18
C SER A 459 15.50 11.49 8.87
N THR A 460 14.73 11.66 7.79
CA THR A 460 15.30 11.89 6.45
C THR A 460 15.77 13.34 6.27
N VAL A 461 14.92 14.31 6.60
CA VAL A 461 15.18 15.74 6.36
C VAL A 461 16.29 16.24 7.27
N ILE A 462 16.30 15.86 8.55
CA ILE A 462 17.38 16.28 9.47
C ILE A 462 18.74 15.73 9.02
N ASN A 463 18.79 14.44 8.66
CA ASN A 463 20.03 13.83 8.17
C ASN A 463 20.51 14.50 6.89
N ASN A 464 19.60 14.83 5.97
CA ASN A 464 19.95 15.51 4.73
C ASN A 464 20.45 16.94 4.99
N ILE A 465 19.82 17.70 5.90
CA ILE A 465 20.27 19.05 6.28
C ILE A 465 21.67 18.99 6.89
N ILE A 466 21.94 18.04 7.80
CA ILE A 466 23.25 17.89 8.43
C ILE A 466 24.31 17.47 7.40
N LYS A 467 23.96 16.62 6.43
CA LYS A 467 24.90 16.14 5.40
C LYS A 467 25.18 17.22 4.35
N ALA A 468 24.15 17.89 3.87
CA ALA A 468 24.26 18.91 2.83
C ALA A 468 24.72 20.27 3.37
N GLN A 469 24.55 20.50 4.68
CA GLN A 469 24.71 21.82 5.30
C GLN A 469 23.93 22.89 4.52
N SER A 470 22.67 22.58 4.19
CA SER A 470 21.75 23.44 3.43
C SER A 470 20.30 23.06 3.74
N LEU A 471 19.38 24.01 3.54
CA LEU A 471 17.92 23.77 3.56
C LEU A 471 17.38 23.30 2.21
N ASP A 472 18.18 23.42 1.14
CA ASP A 472 17.89 22.89 -0.20
C ASP A 472 18.13 21.38 -0.24
N VAL A 473 17.26 20.65 0.44
CA VAL A 473 17.28 19.19 0.50
C VAL A 473 15.90 18.65 0.17
N ASP A 474 15.82 17.46 -0.41
CA ASP A 474 14.54 16.87 -0.77
C ASP A 474 13.67 16.59 0.47
N GLY A 475 12.37 16.87 0.33
CA GLY A 475 11.36 16.43 1.30
C GLY A 475 11.01 14.95 1.13
N VAL A 476 10.31 14.38 2.10
CA VAL A 476 9.86 12.98 2.03
C VAL A 476 8.52 12.90 1.32
N SER A 477 8.45 12.06 0.28
CA SER A 477 7.19 11.78 -0.43
C SER A 477 6.12 11.25 0.52
N GLY A 478 4.94 11.86 0.51
CA GLY A 478 3.84 11.55 1.45
C GLY A 478 3.95 12.21 2.82
N ALA A 479 5.05 12.92 3.13
CA ALA A 479 5.23 13.69 4.37
C ALA A 479 5.70 15.12 4.06
N THR A 480 5.16 15.73 3.01
CA THR A 480 5.56 17.05 2.48
C THR A 480 5.38 18.15 3.53
N PHE A 481 4.24 18.18 4.22
CA PHE A 481 3.95 19.21 5.22
C PHE A 481 4.91 19.14 6.41
N SER A 482 5.13 17.94 6.95
CA SER A 482 6.08 17.69 8.03
C SER A 482 7.54 17.94 7.60
N SER A 483 7.88 17.69 6.33
CA SER A 483 9.21 17.98 5.78
C SER A 483 9.44 19.49 5.71
N ASN A 484 8.44 20.24 5.28
CA ASN A 484 8.52 21.70 5.18
C ASN A 484 8.50 22.37 6.55
N SER A 485 7.78 21.83 7.54
CA SER A 485 7.78 22.37 8.91
C SER A 485 9.15 22.25 9.57
N ILE A 486 9.86 21.14 9.38
CA ILE A 486 11.22 20.95 9.90
C ILE A 486 12.20 21.92 9.24
N LYS A 487 12.13 22.07 7.91
CA LYS A 487 12.98 23.04 7.18
C LYS A 487 12.73 24.46 7.65
N GLU A 488 11.48 24.85 7.83
CA GLU A 488 11.13 26.17 8.35
C GLU A 488 11.62 26.37 9.79
N ALA A 489 11.45 25.37 10.66
CA ALA A 489 11.90 25.43 12.05
C ALA A 489 13.43 25.61 12.14
N VAL A 490 14.18 24.90 11.30
CA VAL A 490 15.64 25.04 11.20
C VAL A 490 16.03 26.39 10.61
N ALA A 491 15.30 26.86 9.59
CA ALA A 491 15.53 28.17 8.99
C ALA A 491 15.35 29.29 10.01
N LYS A 492 14.26 29.28 10.78
CA LYS A 492 14.03 30.26 11.86
C LYS A 492 15.04 30.14 12.99
N ALA A 493 15.49 28.92 13.34
CA ALA A 493 16.54 28.73 14.34
C ALA A 493 17.86 29.37 13.91
N LEU A 494 18.19 29.31 12.63
CA LEU A 494 19.47 29.80 12.10
C LEU A 494 19.36 31.20 11.46
N SER A 495 18.20 31.86 11.56
CA SER A 495 17.89 33.14 10.90
C SER A 495 18.13 33.15 9.39
N ILE A 496 17.70 32.08 8.72
CA ILE A 496 17.84 31.86 7.27
C ILE A 496 16.46 31.98 6.62
N THR A 497 16.41 32.54 5.40
CA THR A 497 15.15 32.67 4.68
C THR A 497 14.71 31.32 4.11
N TYR A 498 13.51 30.89 4.50
CA TYR A 498 12.84 29.73 3.95
C TYR A 498 11.36 30.03 3.84
N THR A 499 10.82 30.02 2.62
CA THR A 499 9.39 30.18 2.37
C THR A 499 8.73 28.82 2.51
N ASN A 500 7.98 28.61 3.59
CA ASN A 500 7.22 27.37 3.77
C ASN A 500 6.03 27.34 2.80
N PRO A 501 5.95 26.39 1.84
CA PRO A 501 4.81 26.27 0.93
C PRO A 501 3.49 25.93 1.63
N ASN A 502 3.53 25.50 2.89
CA ASN A 502 2.36 25.15 3.68
C ASN A 502 1.60 26.38 4.21
N SER A 503 2.25 27.54 4.34
CA SER A 503 1.67 28.71 5.02
C SER A 503 0.51 29.36 4.25
N SER A 504 0.40 29.11 2.94
CA SER A 504 -0.75 29.55 2.13
C SER A 504 -1.99 28.64 2.24
N MET A 505 -1.92 27.55 3.01
CA MET A 505 -3.02 26.59 3.20
C MET A 505 -3.64 26.63 4.62
N SER A 506 -3.07 27.42 5.54
CA SER A 506 -3.47 27.49 6.95
C SER A 506 -4.66 28.41 7.24
N ASP A 507 -5.17 29.16 6.24
CA ASP A 507 -6.20 30.20 6.47
C ASP A 507 -7.64 29.68 6.31
N GLY A 508 -7.85 28.36 6.48
CA GLY A 508 -9.15 27.73 6.32
C GLY A 508 -9.42 26.66 7.36
N GLY A 509 -9.91 27.07 8.54
CA GLY A 509 -10.60 26.16 9.46
C GLY A 509 -10.23 26.31 10.93
N GLU A 510 -10.69 27.40 11.57
CA GLU A 510 -10.90 27.40 13.03
C GLU A 510 -11.99 26.38 13.39
N HIS A 511 -11.62 25.22 13.93
CA HIS A 511 -12.55 24.36 14.65
C HIS A 511 -12.53 24.72 16.13
N HIS A 512 -13.45 25.60 16.52
CA HIS A 512 -13.84 25.82 17.92
C HIS A 512 -14.30 24.50 18.57
N HIS A 513 -13.53 24.01 19.54
CA HIS A 513 -14.00 23.07 20.54
C HIS A 513 -14.63 23.84 21.70
N GLY A 514 -15.97 23.90 21.72
CA GLY A 514 -16.75 24.27 22.90
C GLY A 514 -16.97 23.03 23.77
N PHE A 515 -16.47 23.09 25.01
CA PHE A 515 -16.88 22.22 26.11
C PHE A 515 -18.35 22.46 26.44
N HIS A 516 -19.17 21.40 26.46
CA HIS A 516 -20.15 21.12 27.52
C HIS A 516 -20.66 19.68 27.44
#